data_AF-A0A146K1B9-F1
#
_entry.id   AF-A0A146K1B9-F1
#
_cell.length_a   1.000
_cell.length_b   1.000
_cell.length_c   1.000
_cell.angle_alpha   90.00
_cell.angle_beta   90.00
_cell.angle_gamma   90.00
#
_symmetry.space_group_name_H-M   'P 1'
#
loop_
_entity.id
_entity.type
_entity.pdbx_description
1 polymer ?
#
loop_
_entity_poly.entity_id
_entity_poly.type
_entity_poly.pdbx_seq_one_letter_code
_entity_poly.pdbx_strand_id
1 'polypeptide(L)'
;PKLKNVALRGFHNSSLQAAQQFSFSYTNLVSVNLSQLTEISGKYCFCTCELLETFAAMNLMSIAEYCFSNCAKLEKVIAPVASIENKAFYHCSKLQIIHTKRSNFQCDCGVCPKCNGTIWQCFRN
;
A
#
# COMPACT_ATOMS: atom_id res chain seq x y z
N PRO A 1 -3.38 -20.55 18.57
CA PRO A 1 -4.60 -19.69 18.61
C PRO A 1 -4.69 -18.82 17.35
N LYS A 2 -5.45 -19.28 16.35
CA LYS A 2 -5.82 -18.49 15.17
C LYS A 2 -6.68 -17.33 15.67
N LEU A 3 -6.17 -16.10 15.64
CA LEU A 3 -6.95 -14.90 15.91
C LEU A 3 -8.01 -14.79 14.81
N LYS A 4 -9.19 -15.34 15.09
CA LYS A 4 -10.38 -15.16 14.26
C LYS A 4 -10.69 -13.67 14.21
N ASN A 5 -10.55 -13.09 13.03
CA ASN A 5 -11.56 -12.24 12.41
C ASN A 5 -12.19 -11.18 13.31
N VAL A 6 -11.38 -10.29 13.89
CA VAL A 6 -11.87 -8.95 14.19
C VAL A 6 -11.13 -8.01 13.26
N ALA A 7 -11.84 -7.53 12.25
CA ALA A 7 -11.36 -6.46 11.41
C ALA A 7 -11.12 -5.23 12.29
N LEU A 8 -9.86 -4.84 12.46
CA LEU A 8 -9.55 -3.59 13.15
C LEU A 8 -9.87 -2.46 12.17
N ARG A 9 -10.92 -1.71 12.49
CA ARG A 9 -11.49 -0.69 11.57
C ARG A 9 -10.51 0.42 11.21
N GLY A 10 -9.51 0.68 12.06
CA GLY A 10 -8.45 1.64 11.77
C GLY A 10 -7.23 1.42 12.66
N PHE A 11 -6.03 1.44 12.08
CA PHE A 11 -4.77 1.53 12.81
C PHE A 11 -4.21 2.95 12.64
N HIS A 12 -4.15 3.68 13.75
CA HIS A 12 -3.55 5.00 13.84
C HIS A 12 -2.36 4.93 14.80
N ASN A 13 -1.18 5.32 14.33
CA ASN A 13 0.01 5.42 15.17
C ASN A 13 0.78 6.70 14.83
N SER A 14 0.77 7.64 15.77
CA SER A 14 1.45 8.94 15.66
C SER A 14 2.91 8.90 16.13
N SER A 15 3.44 7.75 16.52
CA SER A 15 4.82 7.61 17.00
C SER A 15 5.66 6.67 16.15
N LEU A 16 5.03 5.88 15.27
CA LEU A 16 5.73 4.94 14.40
C LEU A 16 6.43 5.70 13.27
N GLN A 17 7.76 5.76 13.33
CA GLN A 17 8.60 6.45 12.35
C GLN A 17 9.13 5.51 11.25
N ALA A 18 9.35 4.24 11.59
CA ALA A 18 9.84 3.23 10.65
C ALA A 18 9.08 1.91 10.80
N ALA A 19 8.83 1.23 9.68
CA ALA A 19 8.25 -0.10 9.63
C ALA A 19 9.21 -1.10 8.96
N GLN A 20 9.35 -2.28 9.57
CA GLN A 20 10.30 -3.32 9.13
C GLN A 20 9.64 -4.34 8.20
N GLN A 21 10.45 -5.30 7.74
CA GLN A 21 10.02 -6.37 6.84
C GLN A 21 8.91 -7.19 7.51
N PHE A 22 7.81 -7.42 6.80
CA PHE A 22 6.63 -8.16 7.29
C PHE A 22 5.92 -7.60 8.55
N SER A 23 6.24 -6.41 9.06
CA SER A 23 5.71 -5.91 10.35
C SER A 23 4.16 -5.89 10.44
N PHE A 24 3.47 -5.69 9.31
CA PHE A 24 2.01 -5.68 9.22
C PHE A 24 1.48 -6.73 8.24
N SER A 25 2.27 -7.74 7.87
CA SER A 25 1.81 -8.81 6.98
C SER A 25 0.71 -9.64 7.63
N TYR A 26 -0.23 -10.12 6.81
CA TYR A 26 -1.38 -10.94 7.24
C TYR A 26 -2.27 -10.26 8.30
N THR A 27 -2.26 -8.94 8.38
CA THR A 27 -3.10 -8.21 9.33
C THR A 27 -4.53 -8.05 8.79
N ASN A 28 -5.50 -8.04 9.71
CA ASN A 28 -6.91 -7.82 9.41
C ASN A 28 -7.29 -6.32 9.50
N LEU A 29 -6.36 -5.43 9.16
CA LEU A 29 -6.59 -3.98 9.16
C LEU A 29 -7.46 -3.60 7.97
N VAL A 30 -8.43 -2.71 8.18
CA VAL A 30 -9.26 -2.17 7.08
C VAL A 30 -8.73 -0.83 6.61
N SER A 31 -8.28 0.01 7.54
CA SER A 31 -7.72 1.33 7.26
C SER A 31 -6.45 1.55 8.07
N VAL A 32 -5.45 2.16 7.44
CA VAL A 32 -4.17 2.50 8.07
C VAL A 32 -3.87 3.97 7.83
N ASN A 33 -3.57 4.69 8.90
CA ASN A 33 -3.12 6.07 8.84
C ASN A 33 -1.90 6.27 9.75
N LEU A 34 -0.76 6.50 9.13
CA LEU A 34 0.54 6.60 9.76
C LEU A 34 1.21 7.92 9.37
N SER A 35 0.69 9.02 9.94
CA SER A 35 1.11 10.38 9.60
C SER A 35 2.58 10.68 9.93
N GLN A 36 3.18 9.99 10.90
CA GLN A 36 4.59 10.17 11.27
C GLN A 36 5.52 9.11 10.67
N LEU A 37 4.99 8.16 9.90
CA LEU A 37 5.81 7.15 9.24
C LEU A 37 6.58 7.80 8.09
N THR A 38 7.90 7.80 8.21
CA THR A 38 8.81 8.38 7.22
C THR A 38 9.45 7.31 6.34
N GLU A 39 9.55 6.07 6.82
CA GLU A 39 10.28 5.01 6.13
C GLU A 39 9.60 3.64 6.26
N ILE A 40 9.44 2.95 5.13
CA ILE A 40 9.20 1.50 5.09
C ILE A 40 10.48 0.88 4.54
N SER A 41 11.38 0.48 5.44
CA SER A 41 12.69 -0.11 5.10
C SER A 41 12.61 -1.61 4.83
N GLY A 42 11.44 -2.22 5.05
CA GLY A 42 11.21 -3.64 4.85
C GLY A 42 10.34 -3.98 3.65
N LYS A 43 10.78 -4.96 2.84
CA LYS A 43 9.93 -5.60 1.82
C LYS A 43 8.68 -6.23 2.47
N TYR A 44 7.59 -6.33 1.70
CA TYR A 44 6.37 -7.03 2.17
C TYR A 44 5.73 -6.46 3.45
N CYS A 45 5.94 -5.19 3.81
CA CYS A 45 5.50 -4.65 5.10
C CYS A 45 4.01 -4.89 5.40
N PHE A 46 3.14 -4.72 4.41
CA PHE A 46 1.68 -4.97 4.45
C PHE A 46 1.26 -6.12 3.52
N CYS A 47 2.10 -7.12 3.27
CA CYS A 47 1.77 -8.21 2.36
C CYS A 47 0.59 -9.07 2.88
N THR A 48 -0.29 -9.48 1.97
CA THR A 48 -1.46 -10.33 2.23
C THR A 48 -2.42 -9.73 3.27
N CYS A 49 -2.57 -8.39 3.30
CA CYS A 49 -3.63 -7.74 4.07
C CYS A 49 -4.93 -7.74 3.25
N GLU A 50 -5.61 -8.88 3.21
CA GLU A 50 -6.80 -9.10 2.36
C GLU A 50 -8.00 -8.20 2.71
N LEU A 51 -8.01 -7.61 3.91
CA LEU A 51 -9.06 -6.70 4.37
C LEU A 51 -8.70 -5.22 4.23
N LEU A 52 -7.44 -4.89 3.90
CA LEU A 52 -6.99 -3.51 3.82
C LEU A 52 -7.61 -2.82 2.62
N GLU A 53 -8.35 -1.74 2.87
CA GLU A 53 -9.03 -0.94 1.85
C GLU A 53 -8.31 0.39 1.63
N THR A 54 -7.77 0.99 2.69
CA THR A 54 -7.16 2.32 2.63
C THR A 54 -5.85 2.41 3.41
N PHE A 55 -4.85 3.06 2.81
CA PHE A 55 -3.56 3.39 3.44
C PHE A 55 -3.23 4.87 3.26
N ALA A 56 -2.79 5.54 4.32
CA ALA A 56 -2.31 6.90 4.29
C ALA A 56 -1.05 7.10 5.14
N ALA A 57 0.01 7.65 4.55
CA ALA A 57 1.24 8.04 5.25
C ALA A 57 1.85 9.28 4.58
N MET A 58 1.57 10.46 5.14
CA MET A 58 1.84 11.74 4.47
C MET A 58 3.34 12.05 4.31
N ASN A 59 4.16 11.56 5.24
CA ASN A 59 5.60 11.81 5.29
C ASN A 59 6.43 10.63 4.79
N LEU A 60 5.78 9.59 4.24
CA LEU A 60 6.46 8.38 3.82
C LEU A 60 7.32 8.65 2.58
N MET A 61 8.61 8.32 2.66
CA MET A 61 9.59 8.60 1.61
C MET A 61 9.69 7.50 0.54
N SER A 62 9.37 6.26 0.89
CA SER A 62 9.41 5.12 -0.03
C SER A 62 8.38 4.04 0.34
N ILE A 63 7.84 3.39 -0.69
CA ILE A 63 7.04 2.16 -0.58
C ILE A 63 7.90 1.04 -1.16
N ALA A 64 8.31 0.12 -0.28
CA ALA A 64 9.23 -0.97 -0.61
C ALA A 64 8.64 -2.01 -1.56
N GLU A 65 9.52 -2.83 -2.14
CA GLU A 65 9.17 -3.96 -3.00
C GLU A 65 8.12 -4.87 -2.32
N TYR A 66 7.06 -5.22 -3.07
CA TYR A 66 5.94 -6.04 -2.60
C TYR A 66 5.23 -5.55 -1.33
N CYS A 67 5.40 -4.28 -0.92
CA CYS A 67 4.88 -3.76 0.34
C CYS A 67 3.39 -4.06 0.56
N PHE A 68 2.56 -3.96 -0.48
CA PHE A 68 1.12 -4.24 -0.45
C PHE A 68 0.74 -5.47 -1.29
N SER A 69 1.68 -6.36 -1.58
CA SER A 69 1.40 -7.56 -2.39
C SER A 69 0.23 -8.35 -1.82
N ASN A 70 -0.67 -8.85 -2.67
CA ASN A 70 -1.88 -9.61 -2.31
C ASN A 70 -2.89 -8.87 -1.41
N CYS A 71 -2.87 -7.52 -1.35
CA CYS A 71 -3.94 -6.75 -0.71
C CYS A 71 -5.15 -6.63 -1.64
N ALA A 72 -5.92 -7.70 -1.78
CA ALA A 72 -6.99 -7.80 -2.79
C ALA A 72 -8.12 -6.78 -2.63
N LYS A 73 -8.32 -6.22 -1.44
CA LYS A 73 -9.32 -5.16 -1.18
C LYS A 73 -8.77 -3.75 -1.18
N LEU A 74 -7.47 -3.55 -1.39
CA LEU A 74 -6.86 -2.22 -1.29
C LEU A 74 -7.36 -1.35 -2.45
N GLU A 75 -8.06 -0.27 -2.11
CA GLU A 75 -8.67 0.65 -3.08
C GLU A 75 -7.89 1.96 -3.19
N LYS A 76 -7.31 2.43 -2.08
CA LYS A 76 -6.70 3.76 -2.00
C LYS A 76 -5.40 3.79 -1.19
N VAL A 77 -4.38 4.41 -1.77
CA VAL A 77 -3.06 4.64 -1.15
C VAL A 77 -2.70 6.11 -1.26
N ILE A 78 -2.43 6.76 -0.12
CA ILE A 78 -2.05 8.19 -0.04
C ILE A 78 -0.68 8.30 0.62
N ALA A 79 0.37 8.55 -0.16
CA ALA A 79 1.73 8.74 0.31
C ALA A 79 2.46 9.76 -0.60
N PRO A 80 2.09 11.06 -0.55
CA PRO A 80 2.36 12.07 -1.58
C PRO A 80 3.84 12.27 -1.91
N VAL A 81 4.75 11.99 -0.97
CA VAL A 81 6.20 12.17 -1.15
C VAL A 81 6.94 10.86 -1.42
N ALA A 82 6.24 9.72 -1.38
CA ALA A 82 6.86 8.40 -1.49
C ALA A 82 7.27 8.08 -2.93
N SER A 83 8.46 7.51 -3.10
CA SER A 83 8.79 6.70 -4.28
C SER A 83 8.15 5.31 -4.16
N ILE A 84 7.89 4.66 -5.30
CA ILE A 84 7.33 3.30 -5.34
C ILE A 84 8.38 2.35 -5.94
N GLU A 85 8.69 1.28 -5.22
CA GLU A 85 9.55 0.20 -5.72
C GLU A 85 8.78 -0.84 -6.54
N ASN A 86 9.51 -1.74 -7.20
CA ASN A 86 8.94 -2.74 -8.10
C ASN A 86 7.88 -3.61 -7.39
N LYS A 87 6.79 -3.94 -8.10
CA LYS A 87 5.73 -4.84 -7.63
C LYS A 87 5.14 -4.49 -6.25
N ALA A 88 5.26 -3.24 -5.78
CA ALA A 88 4.70 -2.79 -4.51
C ALA A 88 3.20 -3.13 -4.34
N PHE A 89 2.45 -3.16 -5.45
CA PHE A 89 1.01 -3.43 -5.50
C PHE A 89 0.65 -4.71 -6.27
N TYR A 90 1.53 -5.71 -6.27
CA TYR A 90 1.28 -6.98 -6.94
C TYR A 90 -0.02 -7.64 -6.42
N HIS A 91 -0.88 -8.12 -7.33
CA HIS A 91 -2.22 -8.65 -7.01
C HIS A 91 -3.16 -7.74 -6.18
N CYS A 92 -2.98 -6.41 -6.21
CA CYS A 92 -3.96 -5.46 -5.67
C CYS A 92 -5.08 -5.18 -6.68
N SER A 93 -5.98 -6.15 -6.90
CA SER A 93 -6.98 -6.11 -7.98
C SER A 93 -8.03 -4.99 -7.86
N LYS A 94 -8.25 -4.45 -6.66
CA LYS A 94 -9.19 -3.35 -6.41
C LYS A 94 -8.54 -1.96 -6.35
N LEU A 95 -7.24 -1.84 -6.58
CA LEU A 95 -6.54 -0.57 -6.41
C LEU A 95 -6.97 0.44 -7.48
N GLN A 96 -7.59 1.54 -7.05
CA GLN A 96 -8.12 2.58 -7.93
C GLN A 96 -7.35 3.89 -7.83
N ILE A 97 -6.84 4.21 -6.64
CA ILE A 97 -6.19 5.49 -6.35
C ILE A 97 -4.85 5.24 -5.68
N ILE A 98 -3.80 5.76 -6.28
CA ILE A 98 -2.49 5.94 -5.67
C ILE A 98 -2.24 7.44 -5.67
N HIS A 99 -1.70 8.02 -4.62
CA HIS A 99 -1.25 9.41 -4.60
C HIS A 99 0.16 9.47 -4.03
N THR A 100 1.17 9.55 -4.90
CA THR A 100 2.58 9.48 -4.52
C THR A 100 3.43 10.48 -5.27
N LYS A 101 4.71 10.60 -4.88
CA LYS A 101 5.68 11.39 -5.64
C LYS A 101 5.82 10.75 -7.01
N ARG A 102 5.92 11.58 -8.07
CA ARG A 102 6.10 11.14 -9.45
C ARG A 102 7.20 10.07 -9.51
N SER A 103 6.80 8.81 -9.64
CA SER A 103 7.69 7.65 -9.63
C SER A 103 7.63 6.97 -10.99
N ASN A 104 8.78 6.47 -11.47
CA ASN A 104 8.91 5.61 -12.64
C ASN A 104 8.35 4.19 -12.35
N PHE A 105 7.16 4.12 -11.77
CA PHE A 105 6.50 2.86 -11.42
C PHE A 105 6.13 2.12 -12.71
N GLN A 106 6.30 0.80 -12.74
CA GLN A 106 5.90 -0.08 -13.83
C GLN A 106 4.87 -1.06 -13.28
N CYS A 107 3.65 -1.02 -13.83
CA CYS A 107 2.52 -1.83 -13.37
C CYS A 107 2.51 -3.19 -14.10
N ASP A 108 2.56 -4.29 -13.35
CA ASP A 108 2.58 -5.67 -13.88
C ASP A 108 1.42 -6.51 -13.29
N CYS A 109 0.26 -5.88 -13.05
CA CYS A 109 -0.83 -6.50 -12.27
C CYS A 109 -1.70 -7.50 -13.06
N GLY A 110 -1.39 -7.78 -14.33
CA GLY A 110 -2.06 -8.80 -15.17
C GLY A 110 -3.56 -8.60 -15.47
N VAL A 111 -4.26 -7.73 -14.72
CA VAL A 111 -5.69 -7.44 -14.86
C VAL A 111 -5.90 -5.96 -14.59
N CYS A 112 -5.34 -5.09 -15.43
CA CYS A 112 -5.66 -3.67 -15.37
C CYS A 112 -6.75 -3.34 -16.39
N PRO A 113 -8.06 -3.38 -16.04
CA PRO A 113 -9.12 -2.97 -16.95
C PRO A 113 -9.14 -1.46 -17.24
N LYS A 114 -8.15 -0.69 -16.73
CA LYS A 114 -8.06 0.78 -16.85
C LYS A 114 -6.70 1.32 -17.30
N CYS A 115 -5.71 0.50 -17.62
CA CYS A 115 -4.51 1.03 -18.26
C CYS A 115 -4.76 1.18 -19.76
N ASN A 116 -5.44 2.25 -20.14
CA ASN A 116 -5.48 2.71 -21.53
C ASN A 116 -4.16 3.40 -21.95
N GLY A 117 -3.02 3.10 -21.29
CA GLY A 117 -1.70 3.58 -21.74
C GLY A 117 -0.67 4.06 -20.72
N THR A 118 -1.01 4.49 -19.49
CA THR A 118 0.06 5.07 -18.62
C THR A 118 -0.26 5.02 -17.13
N ILE A 119 0.77 5.02 -16.27
CA ILE A 119 0.59 5.35 -14.85
C ILE A 119 0.04 6.76 -14.71
N TRP A 120 0.43 7.64 -15.64
CA TRP A 120 -0.25 8.89 -15.79
C TRP A 120 -1.71 8.71 -16.20
N GLN A 121 -2.21 7.70 -16.93
CA GLN A 121 -3.66 7.35 -17.09
C GLN A 121 -4.30 6.72 -15.85
N CYS A 122 -3.50 6.05 -15.02
CA CYS A 122 -3.85 5.80 -13.63
C CYS A 122 -3.83 7.10 -12.77
N PHE A 123 -3.37 8.23 -13.33
CA PHE A 123 -3.43 9.61 -12.82
C PHE A 123 -4.06 10.64 -13.84
N ARG A 124 -4.77 10.20 -14.92
CA ARG A 124 -4.98 10.82 -16.29
C ARG A 124 -3.81 10.97 -17.31
N ASN A 125 -3.90 10.31 -18.48
CA ASN A 125 -2.92 10.39 -19.57
C ASN A 125 -1.77 9.41 -19.45
#